data_AF-A0A1H8M8I0-F1
#
_entry.id   AF-A0A1H8M8I0-F1
#
_cell.length_a   1.000
_cell.length_b   1.000
_cell.length_c   1.000
_cell.angle_alpha   90.00
_cell.angle_beta   90.00
_cell.angle_gamma   90.00
#
_symmetry.space_group_name_H-M   'P 1'
#
loop_
_entity.id
_entity.type
_entity.pdbx_description
1 polymer ?
#
loop_
_entity_poly.entity_id
_entity_poly.type
_entity_poly.pdbx_seq_one_letter_code
_entity_poly.pdbx_strand_id
1 'polypeptide(L)'
;MRRQAYGAFTAGLAAFVASSTAMAKEGSGGMPQLDYHSFAPQLVWLAIAFLGLYFVMSRLAIPAISDTIEMRQGKIQGDLDAAEKANEDTRGLVAAYEKRLADTREEARKLMRERGEADSAAAAARLQAVHDKLAAQIGEAEKRIAAQRDDVMRGLEHMAADIGQDVYAKLAGQPADQAALAAKIATAAPETRGGGSR
;
A
#
# COMPACT_ATOMS: atom_id res chain seq x y z
N MET A 1 22.74 35.09 20.31
CA MET A 1 23.32 36.35 20.83
C MET A 1 22.62 36.73 22.13
N ARG A 2 23.23 36.47 23.29
CA ARG A 2 22.84 36.97 24.63
C ARG A 2 23.83 36.36 25.65
N ARG A 3 25.07 36.86 25.62
CA ARG A 3 26.14 36.54 26.58
C ARG A 3 26.65 37.86 27.15
N GLN A 4 25.84 38.56 27.94
CA GLN A 4 26.24 39.78 28.64
C GLN A 4 25.29 40.00 29.82
N ALA A 5 25.49 39.27 30.92
CA ALA A 5 24.84 39.58 32.20
C ALA A 5 25.58 39.00 33.43
N TYR A 6 26.80 38.48 33.27
CA TYR A 6 27.61 37.98 34.41
C TYR A 6 28.72 38.96 34.85
N GLY A 7 28.71 40.20 34.35
CA GLY A 7 29.78 41.18 34.60
C GLY A 7 29.57 42.14 35.77
N ALA A 8 28.43 42.11 36.46
CA ALA A 8 28.09 43.13 37.46
C ALA A 8 28.28 42.66 38.92
N PHE A 9 28.80 41.46 39.16
CA PHE A 9 28.99 40.94 40.54
C PHE A 9 30.43 41.05 41.05
N THR A 10 31.40 41.49 40.24
CA THR A 10 32.81 41.62 40.65
C THR A 10 33.17 43.02 41.18
N ALA A 11 32.26 44.00 41.12
CA ALA A 11 32.54 45.37 41.54
C ALA A 11 32.02 45.74 42.95
N GLY A 12 31.40 44.81 43.69
CA GLY A 12 30.83 45.09 45.01
C GLY A 12 31.72 44.74 46.21
N LEU A 13 32.76 43.93 46.02
CA LEU A 13 33.57 43.41 47.15
C LEU A 13 34.86 44.20 47.43
N ALA A 14 35.19 45.21 46.63
CA ALA A 14 36.45 45.96 46.77
C ALA A 14 36.35 47.22 47.63
N ALA A 15 35.15 47.64 48.06
CA ALA A 15 34.97 48.91 48.79
C ALA A 15 34.86 48.78 50.32
N PHE A 16 34.95 47.57 50.89
CA PHE A 16 34.76 47.37 52.34
C PHE A 16 36.06 47.37 53.18
N VAL A 17 37.25 47.40 52.56
CA VAL A 17 38.52 47.25 53.31
C VAL A 17 39.18 48.59 53.68
N ALA A 18 38.69 49.73 53.20
CA ALA A 18 39.40 51.01 53.32
C ALA A 18 38.59 52.09 54.06
N SER A 19 38.22 51.87 55.33
CA SER A 19 38.03 53.01 56.26
C SER A 19 37.95 52.57 57.73
N SER A 20 39.08 52.60 58.44
CA SER A 20 39.07 52.77 59.91
C SER A 20 40.45 53.19 60.44
N THR A 21 40.90 54.39 60.11
CA THR A 21 41.81 55.15 60.96
C THR A 21 40.98 56.16 61.76
N ALA A 22 40.65 55.83 63.00
CA ALA A 22 40.05 56.76 63.95
C ALA A 22 40.86 56.74 65.25
N MET A 23 41.28 57.93 65.67
CA MET A 23 42.20 58.21 66.78
C MET A 23 41.73 57.66 68.13
N ALA A 24 42.67 57.12 68.89
CA ALA A 24 42.50 56.81 70.30
C ALA A 24 42.59 58.08 71.16
N LYS A 25 41.60 58.31 72.04
CA LYS A 25 41.67 59.24 73.17
C LYS A 25 41.42 58.46 74.46
N GLU A 26 42.32 58.65 75.43
CA GLU A 26 42.39 57.98 76.73
C GLU A 26 41.14 58.12 77.62
N GLY A 27 40.83 57.04 78.34
CA GLY A 27 39.86 56.98 79.44
C GLY A 27 39.81 55.59 80.11
N SER A 28 40.62 55.40 81.15
CA SER A 28 40.46 54.52 82.34
C SER A 28 39.54 53.27 82.27
N GLY A 29 40.16 52.08 82.28
CA GLY A 29 39.71 50.94 83.09
C GLY A 29 39.01 49.79 82.36
N GLY A 30 39.78 48.71 82.09
CA GLY A 30 39.30 47.47 81.47
C GLY A 30 40.02 47.21 80.15
N MET A 31 40.28 45.94 79.80
CA MET A 31 40.88 45.59 78.49
C MET A 31 40.07 46.31 77.39
N PRO A 32 40.64 47.30 76.67
CA PRO A 32 39.89 48.23 75.82
C PRO A 32 39.22 47.56 74.60
N GLN A 33 39.42 46.24 74.44
CA GLN A 33 38.88 45.43 73.36
C GLN A 33 37.53 44.78 73.70
N LEU A 34 37.11 44.76 74.97
CA LEU A 34 35.87 44.11 75.44
C LEU A 34 34.84 45.11 76.02
N ASP A 35 34.98 46.39 75.70
CA ASP A 35 34.01 47.41 76.13
C ASP A 35 32.74 47.35 75.25
N TYR A 36 31.66 46.80 75.79
CA TYR A 36 30.38 46.55 75.10
C TYR A 36 29.76 47.81 74.48
N HIS A 37 30.06 48.98 75.01
CA HIS A 37 29.54 50.25 74.50
C HIS A 37 30.07 50.60 73.11
N SER A 38 31.27 50.12 72.75
CA SER A 38 31.88 50.34 71.43
C SER A 38 31.27 49.45 70.32
N PHE A 39 30.58 48.36 70.68
CA PHE A 39 29.97 47.44 69.71
C PHE A 39 28.57 47.87 69.24
N ALA A 40 27.85 48.67 70.02
CA ALA A 40 26.48 49.08 69.68
C ALA A 40 26.38 49.86 68.34
N PRO A 41 27.24 50.86 68.06
CA PRO A 41 27.21 51.55 66.76
C PRO A 41 27.55 50.63 65.58
N GLN A 42 28.46 49.67 65.78
CA GLN A 42 28.85 48.70 64.76
C GLN A 42 27.73 47.71 64.44
N LEU A 43 26.96 47.27 65.45
CA LEU A 43 25.78 46.44 65.26
C LEU A 43 24.65 47.18 64.55
N VAL A 44 24.45 48.48 64.81
CA VAL A 44 23.46 49.30 64.09
C VAL A 44 23.84 49.43 62.62
N TRP A 45 25.11 49.71 62.29
CA TRP A 45 25.55 49.77 60.90
C TRP A 45 25.52 48.41 60.20
N LEU A 46 25.88 47.34 60.91
CA LEU A 46 25.74 45.96 60.43
C LEU A 46 24.28 45.65 60.10
N ALA A 47 23.33 46.03 60.96
CA ALA A 47 21.91 45.83 60.73
C ALA A 47 21.42 46.62 59.50
N ILE A 48 21.84 47.88 59.34
CA ILE A 48 21.50 48.70 58.16
C ILE A 48 22.06 48.07 56.87
N ALA A 49 23.32 47.66 56.86
CA ALA A 49 23.94 47.00 55.71
C ALA A 49 23.28 45.64 55.41
N PHE A 50 22.95 44.87 56.45
CA PHE A 50 22.26 43.59 56.31
C PHE A 50 20.84 43.76 55.75
N LEU A 51 20.07 44.74 56.24
CA LEU A 51 18.76 45.08 55.72
C LEU A 51 18.83 45.57 54.27
N GLY A 52 19.83 46.41 53.93
CA GLY A 52 20.07 46.84 52.56
C GLY A 52 20.36 45.66 51.62
N LEU A 53 21.27 44.76 52.04
CA LEU A 53 21.57 43.54 51.29
C LEU A 53 20.36 42.62 51.17
N TYR A 54 19.60 42.43 52.25
CA TYR A 54 18.39 41.62 52.28
C TYR A 54 17.35 42.15 51.29
N PHE A 55 17.15 43.47 51.24
CA PHE A 55 16.20 44.08 50.31
C PHE A 55 16.62 43.87 48.85
N VAL A 56 17.91 44.03 48.54
CA VAL A 56 18.47 43.76 47.21
C VAL A 56 18.29 42.27 46.85
N MET A 57 18.62 41.36 47.75
CA MET A 57 18.49 39.92 47.52
C MET A 57 17.03 39.50 47.31
N SER A 58 16.13 40.02 48.15
CA SER A 58 14.69 39.78 48.07
C SER A 58 14.12 40.26 46.74
N ARG A 59 14.55 41.43 46.26
CA ARG A 59 13.97 42.05 45.06
C ARG A 59 14.64 41.64 43.75
N LEU A 60 15.90 41.21 43.74
CA LEU A 60 16.64 40.88 42.51
C LEU A 60 16.97 39.39 42.38
N ALA A 61 17.46 38.75 43.45
CA ALA A 61 17.98 37.38 43.34
C ALA A 61 16.86 36.33 43.31
N ILE A 62 15.86 36.47 44.18
CA ILE A 62 14.71 35.55 44.22
C ILE A 62 13.93 35.57 42.90
N PRO A 63 13.51 36.73 42.34
CA PRO A 63 12.75 36.72 41.08
C PRO A 63 13.55 36.19 39.90
N ALA A 64 14.85 36.49 39.79
CA ALA A 64 15.68 35.96 38.71
C ALA A 64 15.77 34.42 38.69
N ILE A 65 15.73 33.79 39.87
CA ILE A 65 15.70 32.33 40.00
C ILE A 65 14.30 31.79 39.66
N SER A 66 13.23 32.45 40.11
CA SER A 66 11.84 32.08 39.78
C SER A 66 11.61 32.08 38.26
N ASP A 67 11.99 33.17 37.58
CA ASP A 67 11.83 33.32 36.13
C ASP A 67 12.52 32.19 35.36
N THR A 68 13.68 31.74 35.82
CA THR A 68 14.42 30.64 35.18
C THR A 68 13.72 29.30 35.37
N ILE A 69 13.15 29.06 36.55
CA ILE A 69 12.40 27.83 36.86
C ILE A 69 11.12 27.81 36.04
N GLU A 70 10.37 28.90 36.02
CA GLU A 70 9.14 29.04 35.23
C GLU A 70 9.39 28.87 33.73
N MET A 71 10.45 29.49 33.19
CA MET A 71 10.85 29.30 31.79
C MET A 71 11.15 27.83 31.47
N ARG A 72 11.86 27.12 32.35
CA ARG A 72 12.16 25.70 32.17
C ARG A 72 10.90 24.84 32.26
N GLN A 73 10.04 25.09 33.24
CA GLN A 73 8.78 24.38 33.39
C GLN A 73 7.88 24.60 32.18
N GLY A 74 7.73 25.84 31.72
CA GLY A 74 6.96 26.17 30.52
C GLY A 74 7.51 25.52 29.27
N LYS A 75 8.84 25.46 29.12
CA LYS A 75 9.47 24.73 28.00
C LYS A 75 9.21 23.23 28.07
N ILE A 76 9.38 22.62 29.25
CA ILE A 76 9.14 21.18 29.44
C ILE A 76 7.68 20.85 29.13
N GLN A 77 6.73 21.66 29.64
CA GLN A 77 5.31 21.46 29.36
C GLN A 77 5.02 21.61 27.87
N GLY A 78 5.56 22.64 27.21
CA GLY A 78 5.41 22.82 25.77
C GLY A 78 6.00 21.67 24.95
N ASP A 79 7.17 21.16 25.34
CA ASP A 79 7.80 20.01 24.69
C ASP A 79 6.98 18.72 24.90
N LEU A 80 6.39 18.53 26.09
CA LEU A 80 5.49 17.41 26.39
C LEU A 80 4.19 17.48 25.58
N ASP A 81 3.53 18.64 25.54
CA ASP A 81 2.29 18.85 24.79
C ASP A 81 2.54 18.65 23.28
N ALA A 82 3.67 19.15 22.76
CA ALA A 82 4.06 18.94 21.37
C ALA A 82 4.34 17.46 21.07
N ALA A 83 4.99 16.74 21.99
CA ALA A 83 5.26 15.31 21.85
C ALA A 83 3.96 14.48 21.93
N GLU A 84 3.02 14.84 22.80
CA GLU A 84 1.72 14.19 22.89
C GLU A 84 0.92 14.38 21.60
N LYS A 85 0.82 15.62 21.12
CA LYS A 85 0.16 15.93 19.84
C LYS A 85 0.80 15.20 18.66
N ALA A 86 2.13 15.18 18.58
CA ALA A 86 2.83 14.45 17.52
C ALA A 86 2.57 12.93 17.60
N ASN A 87 2.46 12.37 18.81
CA ASN A 87 2.08 10.97 19.00
C ASN A 87 0.64 10.70 18.58
N GLU A 88 -0.31 11.57 18.92
CA GLU A 88 -1.71 11.46 18.51
C GLU A 88 -1.86 11.54 16.99
N ASP A 89 -1.21 12.53 16.35
CA ASP A 89 -1.20 12.67 14.89
C ASP A 89 -0.60 11.41 14.23
N THR A 90 0.51 10.90 14.77
CA THR A 90 1.14 9.67 14.25
C THR A 90 0.22 8.46 14.40
N ARG A 91 -0.46 8.29 15.54
CA ARG A 91 -1.43 7.21 15.76
C ARG A 91 -2.59 7.32 14.78
N GLY A 92 -3.10 8.52 14.53
CA GLY A 92 -4.13 8.77 13.52
C GLY A 92 -3.68 8.42 12.11
N LEU A 93 -2.46 8.80 11.73
CA LEU A 93 -1.87 8.45 10.44
C LEU A 93 -1.65 6.95 10.27
N VAL A 94 -1.17 6.26 11.31
CA VAL A 94 -0.98 4.79 11.30
C VAL A 94 -2.33 4.11 11.11
N ALA A 95 -3.36 4.50 11.86
CA ALA A 95 -4.70 3.92 11.72
C ALA A 95 -5.30 4.17 10.31
N ALA A 96 -5.11 5.38 9.77
CA ALA A 96 -5.54 5.70 8.41
C ALA A 96 -4.77 4.87 7.36
N TYR A 97 -3.46 4.72 7.52
CA TYR A 97 -2.62 3.92 6.63
C TYR A 97 -3.00 2.44 6.66
N GLU A 98 -3.18 1.86 7.84
CA GLU A 98 -3.64 0.47 8.01
C GLU A 98 -5.01 0.25 7.37
N LYS A 99 -5.95 1.20 7.55
CA LYS A 99 -7.25 1.17 6.89
C LYS A 99 -7.11 1.19 5.36
N ARG A 100 -6.30 2.11 4.81
CA ARG A 100 -6.05 2.18 3.36
C ARG A 100 -5.45 0.88 2.82
N LEU A 101 -4.54 0.26 3.56
CA LEU A 101 -3.95 -1.01 3.17
C LEU A 101 -4.97 -2.16 3.20
N ALA A 102 -5.87 -2.18 4.19
CA ALA A 102 -6.96 -3.14 4.26
C ALA A 102 -7.94 -2.96 3.09
N ASP A 103 -8.40 -1.73 2.85
CA ASP A 103 -9.31 -1.37 1.75
C ASP A 103 -8.69 -1.77 0.40
N THR A 104 -7.42 -1.45 0.17
CA THR A 104 -6.70 -1.79 -1.09
C THR A 104 -6.59 -3.30 -1.29
N ARG A 105 -6.35 -4.06 -0.21
CA ARG A 105 -6.29 -5.53 -0.28
C ARG A 105 -7.66 -6.12 -0.59
N GLU A 106 -8.73 -5.55 -0.05
CA GLU A 106 -10.10 -5.97 -0.35
C GLU A 106 -10.48 -5.66 -1.81
N GLU A 107 -10.19 -4.45 -2.28
CA GLU A 107 -10.42 -4.02 -3.66
C GLU A 107 -9.63 -4.89 -4.64
N ALA A 108 -8.36 -5.18 -4.36
CA ALA A 108 -7.55 -6.09 -5.18
C ALA A 108 -8.17 -7.48 -5.25
N ARG A 109 -8.61 -8.05 -4.10
CA ARG A 109 -9.28 -9.36 -4.07
C ARG A 109 -10.59 -9.34 -4.84
N LYS A 110 -11.36 -8.27 -4.74
CA LYS A 110 -12.61 -8.09 -5.48
C LYS A 110 -12.35 -8.04 -6.99
N LEU A 111 -11.39 -7.21 -7.41
CA LEU A 111 -11.00 -7.10 -8.81
C LEU A 111 -10.50 -8.44 -9.38
N MET A 112 -9.71 -9.20 -8.62
CA MET A 112 -9.23 -10.51 -9.05
C MET A 112 -10.38 -11.51 -9.23
N ARG A 113 -11.39 -11.50 -8.36
CA ARG A 113 -12.59 -12.34 -8.52
C ARG A 113 -13.41 -11.92 -9.73
N GLU A 114 -13.72 -10.64 -9.86
CA GLU A 114 -14.51 -10.10 -10.98
C GLU A 114 -13.84 -10.39 -12.33
N ARG A 115 -12.52 -10.20 -12.42
CA ARG A 115 -11.74 -10.52 -13.63
C ARG A 115 -11.69 -12.02 -13.89
N GLY A 116 -11.46 -12.84 -12.86
CA GLY A 116 -11.46 -14.29 -13.00
C GLY A 116 -12.79 -14.83 -13.50
N GLU A 117 -13.91 -14.34 -12.95
CA GLU A 117 -15.26 -14.69 -13.40
C GLU A 117 -15.50 -14.24 -14.85
N ALA A 118 -15.19 -12.99 -15.18
CA ALA A 118 -15.35 -12.46 -16.55
C ALA A 118 -14.50 -13.22 -17.57
N ASP A 119 -13.24 -13.54 -17.25
CA ASP A 119 -12.34 -14.28 -18.12
C ASP A 119 -12.81 -15.72 -18.32
N SER A 120 -13.29 -16.38 -17.25
CA SER A 120 -13.85 -17.73 -17.33
C SER A 120 -15.12 -17.78 -18.19
N ALA A 121 -16.01 -16.79 -18.05
CA ALA A 121 -17.22 -16.67 -18.85
C ALA A 121 -16.88 -16.40 -20.33
N ALA A 122 -15.92 -15.52 -20.60
CA ALA A 122 -15.44 -15.24 -21.95
C ALA A 122 -14.76 -16.48 -22.59
N ALA A 123 -13.99 -17.24 -21.81
CA ALA A 123 -13.37 -18.49 -22.25
C ALA A 123 -14.43 -19.55 -22.59
N ALA A 124 -15.44 -19.73 -21.74
CA ALA A 124 -16.55 -20.65 -21.98
C ALA A 124 -17.34 -20.26 -23.25
N ALA A 125 -17.64 -18.97 -23.43
CA ALA A 125 -18.33 -18.48 -24.63
C ALA A 125 -17.51 -18.70 -25.91
N ARG A 126 -16.19 -18.45 -25.86
CA ARG A 126 -15.30 -18.73 -27.00
C ARG A 126 -15.23 -20.22 -27.31
N LEU A 127 -15.12 -21.06 -26.29
CA LEU A 127 -15.07 -22.50 -26.46
C LEU A 127 -16.36 -23.02 -27.09
N GLN A 128 -17.52 -22.55 -26.62
CA GLN A 128 -18.82 -22.89 -27.21
C GLN A 128 -18.90 -22.47 -28.68
N ALA A 129 -18.52 -21.23 -29.01
CA ALA A 129 -18.52 -20.75 -30.39
C ALA A 129 -17.60 -21.58 -31.31
N VAL A 130 -16.44 -22.02 -30.80
CA VAL A 130 -15.54 -22.92 -31.54
C VAL A 130 -16.17 -24.30 -31.72
N HIS A 131 -16.81 -24.85 -30.69
CA HIS A 131 -17.53 -26.13 -30.80
C HIS A 131 -18.66 -26.06 -31.82
N ASP A 132 -19.47 -25.01 -31.80
CA ASP A 132 -20.58 -24.82 -32.75
C ASP A 132 -20.04 -24.72 -34.18
N LYS A 133 -18.95 -23.98 -34.38
CA LYS A 133 -18.28 -23.87 -35.68
C LYS A 133 -17.73 -25.21 -36.16
N LEU A 134 -17.09 -25.98 -35.28
CA LEU A 134 -16.58 -27.31 -35.60
C LEU A 134 -17.72 -28.27 -35.96
N ALA A 135 -18.80 -28.27 -35.19
CA ALA A 135 -19.98 -29.10 -35.46
C ALA A 135 -20.59 -28.77 -36.84
N ALA A 136 -20.69 -27.48 -37.19
CA ALA A 136 -21.16 -27.06 -38.51
C ALA A 136 -20.22 -27.53 -39.63
N GLN A 137 -18.90 -27.40 -39.46
CA GLN A 137 -17.91 -27.85 -40.44
C GLN A 137 -17.93 -29.37 -40.63
N ILE A 138 -18.08 -30.14 -39.55
CA ILE A 138 -18.22 -31.59 -39.60
C ILE A 138 -19.49 -31.96 -40.37
N GLY A 139 -20.64 -31.35 -40.05
CA GLY A 139 -21.88 -31.61 -40.76
C GLY A 139 -21.83 -31.24 -42.26
N GLU A 140 -21.11 -30.18 -42.63
CA GLU A 140 -20.88 -29.82 -44.04
C GLU A 140 -19.95 -30.85 -44.74
N ALA A 141 -18.88 -31.28 -44.07
CA ALA A 141 -17.97 -32.29 -44.58
C ALA A 141 -18.68 -33.64 -44.77
N GLU A 142 -19.52 -34.06 -43.83
CA GLU A 142 -20.33 -35.28 -43.94
C GLU A 142 -21.27 -35.23 -45.15
N LYS A 143 -21.96 -34.10 -45.37
CA LYS A 143 -22.81 -33.91 -46.55
C LYS A 143 -22.01 -33.98 -47.86
N ARG A 144 -20.82 -33.36 -47.90
CA ARG A 144 -19.93 -33.44 -49.06
C ARG A 144 -19.45 -34.86 -49.33
N ILE A 145 -19.06 -35.60 -48.28
CA ILE A 145 -18.63 -37.00 -48.39
C ILE A 145 -19.80 -37.87 -48.90
N ALA A 146 -21.01 -37.67 -48.39
CA ALA A 146 -22.20 -38.39 -48.85
C ALA A 146 -22.49 -38.11 -50.34
N ALA A 147 -22.46 -36.85 -50.76
CA ALA A 147 -22.65 -36.47 -52.16
C ALA A 147 -21.57 -37.08 -53.08
N GLN A 148 -20.30 -37.00 -52.69
CA GLN A 148 -19.19 -37.60 -53.43
C GLN A 148 -19.33 -39.12 -53.53
N ARG A 149 -19.77 -39.79 -52.46
CA ARG A 149 -20.05 -41.23 -52.48
C ARG A 149 -21.15 -41.54 -53.48
N ASP A 150 -22.25 -40.80 -53.48
CA ASP A 150 -23.36 -41.03 -54.41
C ASP A 150 -22.94 -40.78 -55.87
N ASP A 151 -22.12 -39.77 -56.13
CA ASP A 151 -21.52 -39.50 -57.44
C ASP A 151 -20.62 -40.65 -57.91
N VAL A 152 -19.74 -41.15 -57.04
CA VAL A 152 -18.85 -42.29 -57.36
C VAL A 152 -19.65 -43.56 -57.62
N MET A 153 -20.70 -43.83 -56.84
CA MET A 153 -21.56 -45.01 -57.04
C MET A 153 -22.30 -44.93 -58.37
N ARG A 154 -22.85 -43.75 -58.74
CA ARG A 154 -23.44 -43.52 -60.06
C ARG A 154 -22.44 -43.70 -61.20
N GLY A 155 -21.22 -43.19 -61.03
CA GLY A 155 -20.12 -43.36 -61.98
C GLY A 155 -19.74 -44.83 -62.17
N LEU A 156 -19.71 -45.62 -61.09
CA LEU A 156 -19.45 -47.05 -61.12
C LEU A 156 -20.57 -47.83 -61.84
N GLU A 157 -21.85 -47.46 -61.60
CA GLU A 157 -22.99 -48.05 -62.31
C GLU A 157 -22.93 -47.77 -63.82
N HIS A 158 -22.59 -46.55 -64.23
CA HIS A 158 -22.38 -46.23 -65.65
C HIS A 158 -21.21 -47.01 -66.25
N MET A 159 -20.06 -47.04 -65.57
CA MET A 159 -18.89 -47.78 -66.06
C MET A 159 -19.18 -49.29 -66.16
N ALA A 160 -19.93 -49.86 -65.22
CA ALA A 160 -20.34 -51.26 -65.27
C ALA A 160 -21.32 -51.52 -66.44
N ALA A 161 -22.24 -50.60 -66.71
CA ALA A 161 -23.14 -50.69 -67.85
C ALA A 161 -22.39 -50.61 -69.19
N ASP A 162 -21.42 -49.69 -69.32
CA ASP A 162 -20.59 -49.53 -70.52
C ASP A 162 -19.73 -50.77 -70.79
N ILE A 163 -19.06 -51.30 -69.75
CA ILE A 163 -18.28 -52.54 -69.85
C ILE A 163 -19.19 -53.72 -70.21
N GLY A 164 -20.38 -53.81 -69.59
CA GLY A 164 -21.36 -54.85 -69.89
C GLY A 164 -21.84 -54.81 -71.34
N GLN A 165 -22.07 -53.62 -71.89
CA GLN A 165 -22.41 -53.42 -73.30
C GLN A 165 -21.27 -53.83 -74.24
N ASP A 166 -20.03 -53.43 -73.95
CA ASP A 166 -18.85 -53.78 -74.78
C ASP A 166 -18.61 -55.30 -74.78
N VAL A 167 -18.72 -55.95 -73.62
CA VAL A 167 -18.62 -57.42 -73.50
C VAL A 167 -19.76 -58.11 -74.26
N TYR A 168 -20.99 -57.62 -74.15
CA TYR A 168 -22.14 -58.19 -74.88
C TYR A 168 -21.98 -58.03 -76.39
N ALA A 169 -21.58 -56.85 -76.88
CA ALA A 169 -21.37 -56.58 -78.29
C ALA A 169 -20.30 -57.50 -78.90
N LYS A 170 -19.21 -57.74 -78.17
CA LYS A 170 -18.13 -58.68 -78.58
C LYS A 170 -18.58 -60.14 -78.62
N LEU A 171 -19.51 -60.55 -77.76
CA LEU A 171 -19.99 -61.94 -77.69
C LEU A 171 -21.16 -62.23 -78.65
N ALA A 172 -22.10 -61.30 -78.79
CA ALA A 172 -23.32 -61.47 -79.58
C ALA A 172 -23.18 -61.03 -81.05
N GLY A 173 -22.15 -60.25 -81.39
CA GLY A 173 -21.89 -59.79 -82.76
C GLY A 173 -22.90 -58.76 -83.30
N GLN A 174 -23.77 -58.22 -82.44
CA GLN A 174 -24.75 -57.16 -82.75
C GLN A 174 -24.75 -56.09 -81.64
N PRO A 175 -25.11 -54.83 -81.96
CA PRO A 175 -25.21 -53.78 -80.95
C PRO A 175 -26.32 -54.09 -79.95
N ALA A 176 -26.00 -53.94 -78.67
CA ALA A 176 -26.94 -54.20 -77.58
C ALA A 176 -28.03 -53.12 -77.52
N ASP A 177 -29.29 -53.51 -77.34
CA ASP A 177 -30.37 -52.57 -77.05
C ASP A 177 -30.19 -51.97 -75.65
N GLN A 178 -29.79 -50.69 -75.60
CA GLN A 178 -29.44 -49.98 -74.38
C GLN A 178 -30.59 -49.95 -73.36
N ALA A 179 -31.84 -49.90 -73.82
CA ALA A 179 -33.00 -49.85 -72.95
C ALA A 179 -33.25 -51.19 -72.25
N ALA A 180 -33.09 -52.31 -72.97
CA ALA A 180 -33.27 -53.65 -72.42
C ALA A 180 -32.16 -54.05 -71.44
N LEU A 181 -30.91 -53.62 -71.68
CA LEU A 181 -29.78 -53.89 -70.79
C LEU A 181 -29.85 -53.08 -69.50
N ALA A 182 -30.18 -51.78 -69.58
CA ALA A 182 -30.33 -50.94 -68.39
C ALA A 182 -31.42 -51.48 -67.45
N ALA A 183 -32.55 -51.94 -68.02
CA ALA A 183 -33.62 -52.59 -67.26
C ALA A 183 -33.16 -53.88 -66.56
N LYS A 184 -32.38 -54.74 -67.25
CA LYS A 184 -31.85 -56.00 -66.71
C LYS A 184 -30.84 -55.78 -65.58
N ILE A 185 -29.94 -54.81 -65.73
CA ILE A 185 -28.95 -54.42 -64.71
C ILE A 185 -29.65 -53.85 -63.47
N ALA A 186 -30.66 -53.00 -63.66
CA ALA A 186 -31.46 -52.45 -62.57
C ALA A 186 -32.27 -53.51 -61.80
N THR A 187 -32.74 -54.57 -62.48
CA THR A 187 -33.41 -55.71 -61.80
C THR A 187 -32.45 -56.70 -61.14
N ALA A 188 -31.17 -56.72 -61.51
CA ALA A 188 -30.15 -57.56 -60.85
C ALA A 188 -29.51 -56.88 -59.62
N ALA A 189 -29.56 -55.54 -59.55
CA ALA A 189 -29.01 -54.74 -58.45
C ALA A 189 -29.80 -54.68 -57.12
N PRO A 190 -31.10 -55.07 -56.97
CA PRO A 190 -31.84 -54.81 -55.74
C PRO A 190 -31.64 -55.85 -54.61
N GLU A 191 -30.90 -56.95 -54.82
CA GLU A 191 -30.85 -58.05 -53.83
C GLU A 191 -29.80 -57.95 -52.71
N THR A 192 -28.87 -56.99 -52.70
CA THR A 192 -27.85 -56.91 -51.63
C THR A 192 -28.17 -55.96 -50.47
N ARG A 193 -29.39 -55.40 -50.39
CA ARG A 193 -29.82 -54.49 -49.30
C ARG A 193 -30.50 -55.19 -48.11
N GLY A 194 -30.03 -56.38 -47.73
CA GLY A 194 -30.58 -57.14 -46.60
C GLY A 194 -29.49 -57.87 -45.81
N GLY A 195 -28.80 -57.16 -44.91
CA GLY A 195 -27.88 -57.81 -43.98
C GLY A 195 -26.94 -56.83 -43.30
N GLY A 196 -27.37 -56.26 -42.17
CA GLY A 196 -26.51 -55.40 -41.35
C GLY A 196 -27.22 -54.65 -40.23
N SER A 197 -28.20 -55.29 -39.58
CA SER A 197 -28.64 -54.86 -38.25
C SER A 197 -27.68 -55.46 -37.22
N ARG A 198 -26.79 -54.64 -36.67
CA ARG A 198 -26.26 -54.71 -35.30
C ARG A 198 -25.36 -53.51 -35.05
#